data_AF-A0A8J6ZT62-F1
#
_entry.id   AF-A0A8J6ZT62-F1
#
_cell.length_a   1.000
_cell.length_b   1.000
_cell.length_c   1.000
_cell.angle_alpha   90.00
_cell.angle_beta   90.00
_cell.angle_gamma   90.00
#
_symmetry.space_group_name_H-M   'P 1'
#
loop_
_entity.id
_entity.type
_entity.pdbx_description
1 polymer ?
#
loop_
_entity_poly.entity_id
_entity_poly.type
_entity_poly.pdbx_seq_one_letter_code
_entity_poly.pdbx_strand_id
1 'polypeptide(L)'
;MTSELPENYATDKPDPSPESQKLAEEFVLYLGTFHWRTDYINFCELMGWGTGNYCEQKYQQFQELVSALNNFDPDAIAKMIEAGFS
;
A
#
# COMPACT_ATOMS: atom_id res chain seq x y z
N MET A 1 -21.19 26.25 9.26
CA MET A 1 -21.01 25.49 10.51
C MET A 1 -19.66 24.82 10.41
N THR A 2 -18.64 25.49 10.95
CA THR A 2 -17.27 25.00 10.99
C THR A 2 -17.22 23.99 12.13
N SER A 3 -17.11 22.70 11.83
CA SER A 3 -16.86 21.69 12.87
C SER A 3 -15.41 21.84 13.28
N GLU A 4 -15.16 22.64 14.32
CA GLU A 4 -13.87 22.71 14.99
C GLU A 4 -13.62 21.33 15.60
N LEU A 5 -12.62 20.62 15.07
CA LEU A 5 -12.14 19.38 15.64
C LEU A 5 -11.59 19.70 17.04
N PRO A 6 -11.96 18.95 18.09
CA PRO A 6 -11.53 19.27 19.45
C PRO A 6 -10.00 19.18 19.57
N GLU A 7 -9.42 20.27 20.10
CA GLU A 7 -7.99 20.60 20.24
C GLU A 7 -7.17 19.68 21.17
N ASN A 8 -7.57 18.43 21.40
CA ASN A 8 -6.88 17.57 22.39
C ASN A 8 -6.76 16.10 22.00
N TYR A 9 -6.51 15.81 20.71
CA TYR A 9 -5.95 14.52 20.32
C TYR A 9 -4.44 14.56 20.47
N ALA A 10 -3.95 14.71 21.70
CA ALA A 10 -2.64 14.16 22.04
C ALA A 10 -2.77 12.63 21.96
N THR A 11 -2.74 12.10 20.74
CA THR A 11 -2.61 10.67 20.55
C THR A 11 -1.16 10.34 20.85
N ASP A 12 -0.90 9.94 22.09
CA ASP A 12 0.28 9.19 22.51
C ASP A 12 0.25 7.80 21.83
N LYS A 13 0.04 7.79 20.51
CA LYS A 13 0.09 6.61 19.69
C LYS A 13 1.57 6.37 19.47
N PRO A 14 2.11 5.25 19.96
CA PRO A 14 3.52 4.97 19.82
C PRO A 14 3.90 5.02 18.35
N ASP A 15 5.06 5.59 18.07
CA ASP A 15 5.67 5.50 16.76
C ASP A 15 5.78 4.00 16.39
N PRO A 16 5.55 3.64 15.12
CA PRO A 16 5.70 2.26 14.69
C PRO A 16 7.13 1.78 14.99
N SER A 17 7.29 0.48 15.21
CA SER A 17 8.64 -0.07 15.38
C SER A 17 9.49 0.23 14.13
N PRO A 18 10.83 0.36 14.27
CA PRO A 18 11.72 0.54 13.12
C PRO A 18 11.56 -0.57 12.07
N GLU A 19 11.16 -1.77 12.49
CA GLU A 19 10.86 -2.90 11.60
C GLU A 19 9.61 -2.64 10.76
N SER A 20 8.50 -2.24 11.39
CA SER A 20 7.25 -1.88 10.69
C SER A 20 7.46 -0.69 9.74
N GLN A 21 8.28 0.28 10.13
CA GLN A 21 8.61 1.43 9.29
C GLN A 21 9.40 1.02 8.05
N LYS A 22 10.45 0.22 8.24
CA LYS A 22 11.23 -0.33 7.13
C LYS A 22 10.35 -1.17 6.20
N LEU A 23 9.49 -2.02 6.75
CA LEU A 23 8.60 -2.86 5.95
C LEU A 23 7.62 -2.01 5.11
N ALA A 24 7.06 -0.95 5.68
CA ALA A 24 6.18 -0.03 4.94
C ALA A 24 6.90 0.64 3.76
N GLU A 25 8.11 1.17 3.99
CA GLU A 25 8.91 1.81 2.95
C GLU A 25 9.29 0.84 1.84
N GLU A 26 9.80 -0.35 2.20
CA GLU A 26 10.17 -1.39 1.24
C GLU A 26 8.96 -1.89 0.45
N PHE A 27 7.82 -2.08 1.12
CA PHE A 27 6.58 -2.55 0.49
C PHE A 27 6.08 -1.57 -0.58
N VAL A 28 5.97 -0.28 -0.25
CA VAL A 28 5.55 0.76 -1.20
C VAL A 28 6.55 0.89 -2.35
N LEU A 29 7.85 0.92 -2.04
CA LEU A 29 8.91 1.04 -3.04
C LEU A 29 8.90 -0.12 -4.05
N TYR A 30 8.82 -1.35 -3.55
CA TYR A 30 8.90 -2.53 -4.42
C TYR A 30 7.63 -2.69 -5.26
N LEU A 31 6.44 -2.46 -4.71
CA LEU A 31 5.21 -2.49 -5.51
C LEU A 31 5.16 -1.37 -6.54
N GLY A 32 5.59 -0.15 -6.18
CA GLY A 32 5.68 0.97 -7.12
C GLY A 32 6.70 0.72 -8.23
N THR A 33 7.86 0.13 -7.91
CA THR A 33 8.88 -0.24 -8.89
C THR A 33 8.38 -1.33 -9.84
N PHE A 34 7.70 -2.35 -9.31
CA PHE A 34 7.09 -3.40 -10.11
C PHE A 34 6.03 -2.82 -11.06
N HIS A 35 5.14 -1.98 -10.53
CA HIS A 35 4.13 -1.27 -11.33
C HIS A 35 4.72 -0.46 -12.48
N TRP A 36 5.82 0.26 -12.26
CA TRP A 36 6.50 1.04 -13.30
C TRP A 36 7.08 0.16 -14.42
N ARG A 37 7.52 -1.06 -14.09
CA ARG A 37 8.26 -1.94 -15.02
C ARG A 37 7.39 -2.98 -15.71
N THR A 38 6.14 -3.14 -15.30
CA THR A 38 5.33 -4.29 -15.67
C THR A 38 4.06 -3.88 -16.43
N ASP A 39 4.00 -4.30 -17.70
CA ASP A 39 2.76 -4.27 -18.48
C ASP A 39 1.86 -5.48 -18.16
N TYR A 40 0.66 -5.48 -18.74
CA TYR A 40 -0.34 -6.52 -18.56
C TYR A 40 0.18 -7.94 -18.91
N ILE A 41 0.96 -8.09 -19.98
CA ILE A 41 1.44 -9.39 -20.44
C ILE A 41 2.45 -9.96 -19.44
N ASN A 42 3.43 -9.15 -19.07
CA ASN A 42 4.45 -9.51 -18.09
C ASN A 42 3.83 -9.80 -16.71
N PHE A 43 2.78 -9.06 -16.33
CA PHE A 43 2.03 -9.32 -15.11
C PHE A 43 1.37 -10.70 -15.15
N CYS A 44 0.67 -11.04 -16.24
CA CYS A 44 0.03 -12.36 -16.37
C CYS A 44 1.05 -13.49 -16.35
N GLU A 45 2.16 -13.33 -17.07
CA GLU A 45 3.23 -14.33 -17.12
C GLU A 45 3.85 -14.57 -15.74
N LEU A 46 4.18 -13.51 -15.00
CA LEU A 46 4.75 -13.62 -13.65
C LEU A 46 3.82 -14.38 -12.69
N MET A 47 2.52 -14.18 -12.82
CA MET A 47 1.51 -14.84 -11.99
C MET A 47 1.18 -16.26 -12.47
N GLY A 48 1.74 -16.71 -13.59
CA GLY A 48 1.43 -18.00 -14.21
C GLY A 48 0.02 -18.08 -14.78
N TRP A 49 -0.56 -16.95 -15.18
CA TRP A 49 -1.92 -16.86 -15.70
C TRP A 49 -1.92 -16.65 -17.22
N GLY A 50 -2.96 -17.18 -17.87
CA GLY A 50 -3.25 -16.83 -19.26
C GLY A 50 -3.75 -15.39 -19.38
N THR A 51 -3.46 -14.76 -20.52
CA THR A 51 -4.01 -13.44 -20.87
C THR A 51 -5.50 -13.58 -21.16
N GLY A 52 -6.33 -13.31 -20.16
CA GLY A 52 -7.78 -13.35 -20.26
C GLY A 52 -8.43 -12.58 -19.12
N ASN A 53 -9.76 -12.57 -19.10
CA ASN A 53 -10.54 -11.69 -18.22
C ASN A 53 -10.12 -11.74 -16.75
N TYR A 54 -9.75 -12.91 -16.24
CA TYR A 54 -9.27 -13.03 -14.86
C TYR A 54 -7.98 -12.25 -14.63
N CYS A 55 -6.97 -12.43 -15.50
CA CYS A 55 -5.72 -11.69 -15.35
C CYS A 55 -5.94 -10.18 -15.53
N GLU A 56 -6.79 -9.78 -16.48
CA GLU A 56 -7.12 -8.36 -16.70
C GLU A 56 -7.72 -7.72 -15.46
N GLN A 57 -8.69 -8.37 -14.82
CA GLN A 57 -9.29 -7.91 -13.57
C GLN A 57 -8.25 -7.79 -12.45
N LYS A 58 -7.34 -8.76 -12.33
CA LYS A 58 -6.28 -8.72 -11.32
C LYS A 58 -5.23 -7.66 -11.60
N TYR A 59 -4.92 -7.41 -12.87
CA TYR A 59 -4.03 -6.34 -13.27
C TYR A 59 -4.64 -4.98 -12.92
N GLN A 60 -5.93 -4.75 -13.22
CA GLN A 60 -6.63 -3.52 -12.81
C GLN A 60 -6.64 -3.33 -11.29
N GLN A 61 -6.95 -4.37 -10.52
CA GLN A 61 -6.89 -4.32 -9.05
C GLN A 61 -5.49 -3.99 -8.53
N PHE A 62 -4.44 -4.51 -9.16
CA PHE A 62 -3.06 -4.18 -8.82
C PHE A 62 -2.73 -2.70 -9.10
N GLN A 63 -3.17 -2.16 -10.23
CA GLN A 63 -3.01 -0.75 -10.57
C GLN A 63 -3.71 0.15 -9.53
N GLU A 64 -4.93 -0.21 -9.13
CA GLU A 64 -5.68 0.49 -8.09
C GLU A 64 -4.99 0.42 -6.72
N LEU A 65 -4.44 -0.74 -6.34
CA LEU A 65 -3.70 -0.91 -5.09
C LEU A 65 -2.49 0.04 -5.03
N VAL A 66 -1.67 0.07 -6.10
CA VAL A 66 -0.47 0.91 -6.12
C VAL A 66 -0.85 2.40 -6.08
N SER A 67 -1.90 2.78 -6.80
CA SER A 67 -2.46 4.14 -6.72
C SER A 67 -2.92 4.49 -5.31
N ALA A 68 -3.61 3.56 -4.64
CA ALA A 68 -4.09 3.76 -3.27
C ALA A 68 -2.93 3.88 -2.26
N LEU A 69 -1.89 3.06 -2.38
CA LEU A 69 -0.71 3.10 -1.51
C LEU A 69 0.01 4.46 -1.57
N ASN A 70 0.05 5.08 -2.75
CA ASN A 70 0.64 6.42 -2.92
C ASN A 70 -0.13 7.55 -2.22
N ASN A 71 -1.37 7.30 -1.76
CA ASN A 71 -2.16 8.28 -0.99
C ASN A 71 -1.84 8.26 0.51
N PHE A 72 -1.07 7.28 0.98
CA PHE A 72 -0.64 7.19 2.37
C PHE A 72 0.83 7.55 2.50
N ASP A 73 1.17 8.25 3.57
CA ASP A 73 2.53 8.38 4.03
C ASP A 73 3.03 7.05 4.64
N PRO A 74 4.34 6.74 4.51
CA PRO A 74 4.91 5.48 5.03
C PRO A 74 4.66 5.26 6.53
N ASP A 75 4.59 6.33 7.33
CA ASP A 75 4.28 6.25 8.77
C ASP A 75 2.87 5.68 9.04
N ALA A 76 1.86 6.12 8.29
CA ALA A 76 0.52 5.58 8.43
C ALA A 76 0.46 4.09 8.05
N ILE A 77 1.17 3.70 6.99
CA ILE A 77 1.27 2.29 6.58
C ILE A 77 1.99 1.47 7.66
N ALA A 78 3.07 1.98 8.23
CA ALA A 78 3.81 1.32 9.30
C ALA A 78 2.96 1.11 10.56
N LYS A 79 2.15 2.10 10.94
CA LYS A 79 1.18 1.97 12.04
C LYS A 79 0.10 0.92 11.76
N MET A 80 -0.38 0.82 10.52
CA MET A 80 -1.33 -0.22 10.11
C MET A 80 -0.71 -1.62 10.16
N ILE A 81 0.55 -1.76 9.73
CA ILE A 81 1.31 -3.01 9.79
C ILE A 81 1.47 -3.45 11.25
N GLU A 82 1.95 -2.57 12.12
CA GLU A 82 2.16 -2.84 13.54
C GLU A 82 0.87 -3.33 14.22
N ALA A 83 -0.25 -2.64 13.98
CA ALA A 83 -1.56 -3.00 14.53
C ALA A 83 -2.10 -4.34 13.99
N GLY A 84 -1.61 -4.81 12.84
CA GLY A 84 -1.96 -6.12 12.28
C GLY A 84 -1.18 -7.28 12.90
N PHE A 85 -0.04 -7.01 13.55
CA PHE A 85 0.77 -8.02 14.23
C PHE A 85 0.37 -8.24 15.70
N SER A 86 -0.33 -7.28 16.30
CA SER A 86 -0.81 -7.30 17.70
C SER A 86 -2.12 -8.06 17.88
#